data_AF-A0A5N5TC20-F1
#
_entry.id   AF-A0A5N5TC20-F1
#
_cell.length_a   1.000
_cell.length_b   1.000
_cell.length_c   1.000
_cell.angle_alpha   90.00
_cell.angle_beta   90.00
_cell.angle_gamma   90.00
#
_symmetry.space_group_name_H-M   'P 1'
#
loop_
_entity.id
_entity.type
_entity.pdbx_description
1 polymer ?
#
loop_
_entity_poly.entity_id
_entity_poly.type
_entity_poly.pdbx_seq_one_letter_code
_entity_poly.pdbx_strand_id
1 'polypeptide(L)'
;MNMAFHKQVLIDKEVLVNIVSNSEANRSLQSTLQPEPLHLLLEFHMQSATGAPVELLIQVTDESDPQLLLTAVISEKSYQSLRSSQGLLVDFKNFPLLFTELIEKCF
;
A
#
# COMPACT_ATOMS: atom_id res chain seq x y z
N MET A 1 -1.72 -29.27 4.60
CA MET A 1 -2.97 -28.63 5.04
C MET A 1 -3.04 -27.29 4.31
N ASN A 2 -3.93 -27.13 3.34
CA ASN A 2 -4.06 -25.86 2.61
C ASN A 2 -4.52 -24.78 3.59
N MET A 3 -3.68 -23.77 3.84
CA MET A 3 -4.12 -22.58 4.54
C MET A 3 -4.94 -21.75 3.55
N ALA A 4 -6.26 -21.84 3.68
CA ALA A 4 -7.15 -20.92 2.98
C ALA A 4 -6.98 -19.52 3.60
N PHE A 5 -6.92 -18.50 2.74
CA PHE A 5 -6.88 -17.10 3.12
C PHE A 5 -8.16 -16.42 2.66
N HIS A 6 -8.68 -15.55 3.52
CA HIS A 6 -9.73 -14.60 3.18
C HIS A 6 -9.08 -13.26 2.85
N LYS A 7 -9.54 -12.64 1.76
CA LYS A 7 -9.09 -11.32 1.32
C LYS A 7 -10.19 -10.30 1.57
N GLN A 8 -9.83 -9.19 2.21
CA GLN A 8 -10.67 -8.02 2.34
C GLN A 8 -10.05 -6.86 1.56
N VAL A 9 -10.73 -6.39 0.51
CA VAL A 9 -10.33 -5.17 -0.20
C VAL A 9 -10.69 -3.96 0.66
N LEU A 10 -9.70 -3.12 0.95
CA LEU A 10 -9.83 -1.90 1.74
C LEU A 10 -9.90 -0.66 0.84
N ILE A 11 -9.08 -0.60 -0.22
CA ILE A 11 -9.12 0.43 -1.26
C ILE A 11 -8.91 -0.27 -2.61
N ASP A 12 -9.65 0.16 -3.62
CA ASP A 12 -9.50 -0.27 -5.02
C ASP A 12 -9.97 0.87 -5.91
N LYS A 13 -9.09 1.86 -6.14
CA LYS A 13 -9.47 3.16 -6.72
C LYS A 13 -8.33 3.80 -7.51
N GLU A 14 -8.70 4.56 -8.53
CA GLU A 14 -7.81 5.53 -9.17
C GLU A 14 -7.57 6.74 -8.25
N VAL A 15 -6.31 7.14 -8.11
CA VAL A 15 -5.86 8.27 -7.28
C VAL A 15 -4.82 9.09 -8.05
N LEU A 16 -4.83 10.41 -7.83
CA LEU A 16 -3.83 11.31 -8.41
C LEU A 16 -2.56 11.33 -7.56
N VAL A 17 -1.42 10.96 -8.16
CA VAL A 17 -0.14 10.81 -7.45
C VAL A 17 0.94 11.66 -8.12
N ASN A 18 1.74 12.36 -7.31
CA ASN A 18 2.95 13.01 -7.80
C ASN A 18 4.07 11.97 -7.89
N ILE A 19 4.51 11.65 -9.11
CA ILE A 19 5.57 10.68 -9.34
C ILE A 19 6.92 11.39 -9.42
N VAL A 20 7.83 11.10 -8.49
CA VAL A 20 9.19 11.65 -8.49
C VAL A 20 10.20 10.56 -8.80
N SER A 21 10.76 10.58 -10.01
CA SER A 21 11.86 9.71 -10.40
C SER A 21 13.20 10.26 -9.90
N ASN A 22 13.97 9.45 -9.17
CA ASN A 22 15.28 9.86 -8.63
C ASN A 22 16.43 9.75 -9.66
N SER A 23 16.10 9.62 -10.94
CA SER A 23 17.03 9.65 -12.07
C SER A 23 17.69 11.03 -12.17
N GLU A 24 19.03 11.05 -12.28
CA GLU A 24 19.81 12.29 -12.45
C GLU A 24 19.36 13.11 -13.66
N ALA A 25 18.83 12.46 -14.71
CA ALA A 25 18.33 13.11 -15.92
C ALA A 25 17.03 13.91 -15.71
N ASN A 26 16.25 13.58 -14.67
CA ASN A 26 14.94 14.19 -14.44
C ASN A 26 14.94 15.27 -13.36
N ARG A 27 16.08 15.51 -12.69
CA ARG A 27 16.19 16.46 -11.56
C ARG A 27 15.95 17.92 -11.97
N SER A 28 16.20 18.25 -13.24
CA SER A 28 16.00 19.59 -13.83
C SER A 28 14.55 19.89 -14.26
N LEU A 29 13.70 18.86 -14.38
CA LEU A 29 12.32 18.93 -14.88
C LEU A 29 11.27 18.83 -13.75
N GLN A 30 11.71 18.73 -12.49
CA GLN A 30 10.84 18.58 -11.31
C GLN A 30 9.96 19.80 -11.01
N SER A 31 10.08 20.91 -11.76
CA SER A 31 9.27 22.12 -11.57
C SER A 31 7.84 22.04 -12.14
N THR A 32 7.50 20.97 -12.88
CA THR A 32 6.16 20.75 -13.45
C THR A 32 5.66 19.32 -13.20
N LEU A 33 5.69 18.86 -11.95
CA LEU A 33 5.03 17.60 -11.60
C LEU A 33 3.51 17.81 -11.66
N GLN A 34 2.89 17.35 -12.75
CA GLN A 34 1.44 17.18 -12.80
C GLN A 34 1.10 15.84 -12.13
N PRO A 35 0.10 15.78 -11.24
CA PRO A 35 -0.34 14.51 -10.68
C PRO A 35 -0.80 13.56 -11.80
N GLU A 36 -0.34 12.32 -11.74
CA GLU A 36 -0.72 11.27 -12.70
C GLU A 36 -1.77 10.34 -12.05
N PRO A 37 -2.81 9.91 -12.79
CA PRO A 37 -3.78 8.95 -12.31
C PRO A 37 -3.12 7.56 -12.23
N LEU A 38 -3.08 6.99 -11.03
CA LEU A 38 -2.62 5.62 -10.78
C LEU A 38 -3.70 4.86 -10.01
N HIS A 39 -3.77 3.56 -10.23
CA HIS A 39 -4.68 2.69 -9.51
C HIS A 39 -4.03 2.18 -8.23
N LEU A 40 -4.68 2.42 -7.09
CA LEU A 40 -4.24 2.03 -5.76
C LEU A 40 -5.14 0.91 -5.22
N LEU A 41 -4.52 -0.23 -4.93
CA LEU A 41 -5.16 -1.38 -4.29
C LEU A 41 -4.56 -1.60 -2.89
N LEU A 42 -5.41 -1.65 -1.88
CA LEU A 42 -5.08 -2.10 -0.53
C LEU A 42 -5.91 -3.35 -0.22
N GLU A 43 -5.27 -4.49 0.01
CA GLU A 43 -5.92 -5.72 0.46
C GLU A 43 -5.40 -6.15 1.82
N PHE A 44 -6.30 -6.52 2.73
CA PHE A 44 -5.94 -7.18 3.97
C PHE A 44 -6.22 -8.67 3.91
N HIS A 45 -5.18 -9.48 4.11
CA HIS A 45 -5.25 -10.92 4.08
C HIS A 45 -5.36 -11.47 5.50
N MET A 46 -6.35 -12.34 5.70
CA MET A 46 -6.63 -12.99 6.98
C MET A 46 -6.66 -14.51 6.79
N GLN A 47 -6.23 -15.26 7.79
CA GLN A 47 -6.31 -16.71 7.77
C GLN A 47 -7.77 -17.14 7.92
N SER A 48 -8.31 -17.92 6.98
CA SER A 48 -9.75 -18.22 6.94
C SER A 48 -10.26 -18.97 8.17
N ALA A 49 -9.42 -19.80 8.81
CA ALA A 49 -9.83 -20.63 9.94
C ALA A 49 -9.94 -19.85 11.27
N THR A 50 -9.10 -18.85 11.46
CA THR A 50 -8.93 -18.14 12.74
C THR A 50 -9.33 -16.67 12.66
N GLY A 51 -9.46 -16.13 11.44
CA GLY A 51 -9.51 -14.69 11.22
C GLY A 51 -8.22 -13.97 11.63
N ALA A 52 -7.13 -14.71 11.87
CA ALA A 52 -5.87 -14.10 12.26
C ALA A 52 -5.32 -13.23 11.12
N PRO A 53 -4.82 -12.03 11.41
CA PRO A 53 -4.25 -11.16 10.40
C PRO A 53 -2.97 -11.78 9.84
N VAL A 54 -2.78 -11.72 8.52
CA VAL A 54 -1.62 -12.32 7.84
C VAL A 54 -0.72 -11.22 7.30
N GLU A 55 -1.27 -10.38 6.41
CA GLU A 55 -0.52 -9.33 5.74
C GLU A 55 -1.44 -8.24 5.18
N LEU A 56 -0.91 -7.03 5.09
CA LEU A 56 -1.47 -5.94 4.28
C LEU A 56 -0.69 -5.88 2.97
N LEU A 57 -1.41 -6.04 1.85
CA LEU A 57 -0.92 -5.85 0.50
C LEU A 57 -1.26 -4.43 0.04
N ILE A 58 -0.29 -3.72 -0.51
CA ILE A 58 -0.44 -2.41 -1.13
C ILE A 58 0.12 -2.52 -2.54
N GLN A 59 -0.69 -2.20 -3.55
CA GLN A 59 -0.26 -2.19 -4.94
C GLN A 59 -0.60 -0.85 -5.59
N VAL A 60 0.32 -0.36 -6.41
CA VAL A 60 0.12 0.78 -7.30
C VAL A 60 0.38 0.31 -8.71
N THR A 61 -0.61 0.49 -9.58
CA THR A 61 -0.57 0.10 -10.99
C THR A 61 -1.02 1.24 -11.90
N ASP A 62 -0.70 1.15 -13.18
CA ASP A 62 -1.19 2.05 -14.22
C ASP A 62 -1.82 1.21 -15.34
N GLU A 63 -3.07 1.51 -15.73
CA GLU A 63 -3.73 0.82 -16.85
C GLU A 63 -3.07 1.13 -18.19
N SER A 64 -2.39 2.28 -18.31
CA SER A 64 -1.70 2.72 -19.53
C SER A 64 -0.27 2.16 -19.64
N ASP A 65 0.34 1.76 -18.52
CA ASP A 65 1.63 1.08 -18.46
C ASP A 65 1.55 -0.23 -17.65
N PRO A 66 1.31 -1.38 -18.31
CA PRO A 66 1.28 -2.68 -17.65
C PRO A 66 2.58 -3.10 -16.95
N GLN A 67 3.70 -2.40 -17.20
CA GLN A 67 4.97 -2.66 -16.52
C GLN A 67 5.05 -1.94 -15.18
N LEU A 68 4.25 -0.91 -14.94
CA LEU A 68 4.17 -0.24 -13.65
C LEU A 68 3.37 -1.10 -12.67
N LEU A 69 4.08 -1.94 -11.92
CA LEU A 69 3.55 -2.69 -10.79
C LEU A 69 4.47 -2.49 -9.58
N LEU A 70 4.06 -1.60 -8.69
CA LEU A 70 4.74 -1.41 -7.40
C LEU A 70 3.95 -2.16 -6.34
N THR A 71 4.62 -3.04 -5.59
CA THR A 71 3.98 -3.86 -4.55
C THR A 71 4.75 -3.73 -3.24
N ALA A 72 4.02 -3.47 -2.16
CA ALA A 72 4.51 -3.58 -0.79
C ALA A 72 3.64 -4.58 -0.02
N VAL A 73 4.29 -5.47 0.73
CA VAL A 73 3.63 -6.48 1.57
C VAL A 73 4.10 -6.33 3.00
N ILE A 74 3.16 -6.09 3.92
CA ILE A 74 3.43 -5.89 5.34
C ILE A 74 2.81 -7.05 6.11
N SER A 75 3.63 -8.05 6.42
CA SER A 75 3.28 -9.12 7.36
C SER A 75 3.36 -8.64 8.81
N GLU A 76 2.75 -9.38 9.74
CA GLU A 76 2.90 -9.11 11.18
C GLU A 76 4.37 -9.07 11.63
N LYS A 77 5.21 -9.96 11.06
CA LYS A 77 6.64 -10.03 11.37
C LYS A 77 7.38 -8.77 10.92
N SER A 78 7.16 -8.33 9.68
CA SER A 78 7.81 -7.11 9.15
C SER A 78 7.25 -5.83 9.76
N TYR A 79 5.99 -5.85 10.22
CA TYR A 79 5.38 -4.72 10.90
C TYR A 79 6.13 -4.31 12.17
N GLN A 80 6.71 -5.24 12.94
CA GLN A 80 7.44 -4.87 14.16
C GLN A 80 8.62 -3.93 13.87
N SER A 81 9.37 -4.19 12.79
CA SER A 81 10.46 -3.31 12.35
C SER A 81 9.93 -1.97 11.84
N LEU A 82 8.85 -1.98 11.05
CA LEU A 82 8.20 -0.76 10.54
C LEU A 82 7.68 0.12 11.69
N ARG A 83 7.05 -0.51 12.68
CA ARG A 83 6.49 0.14 13.86
C ARG A 83 7.58 0.90 14.61
N SER A 84 8.73 0.27 14.85
CA SER A 84 9.86 0.91 15.52
C SER A 84 10.49 2.01 14.67
N SER A 85 10.70 1.80 13.37
CA SER A 85 11.38 2.77 12.51
C SER A 85 10.55 4.03 12.24
N GLN A 86 9.22 3.90 12.24
CA GLN A 86 8.28 5.00 11.99
C GLN A 86 7.61 5.54 13.27
N GLY A 87 7.94 5.00 14.45
CA GLY A 87 7.34 5.42 15.72
C GLY A 87 5.83 5.17 15.81
N LEU A 88 5.32 4.11 15.16
CA LEU A 88 3.89 3.81 15.15
C LEU A 88 3.42 3.32 16.51
N LEU A 89 2.36 3.94 17.03
CA LEU A 89 1.81 3.60 18.35
C LEU A 89 0.76 2.47 18.31
N VAL A 90 0.34 2.06 17.11
CA VAL A 90 -0.73 1.08 16.89
C VAL A 90 -0.17 -0.35 16.73
N ASP A 91 -0.98 -1.35 17.04
CA ASP A 91 -0.63 -2.75 16.78
C ASP A 91 -0.92 -3.16 15.33
N PHE A 92 -0.44 -4.33 14.92
CA PHE A 92 -0.66 -4.80 13.55
C PHE A 92 -2.14 -5.05 13.23
N LYS A 93 -2.95 -5.44 14.23
CA LYS A 93 -4.36 -5.73 14.03
C LYS A 93 -5.15 -4.47 13.63
N ASN A 94 -4.84 -3.34 14.23
CA ASN A 94 -5.52 -2.07 13.95
C ASN A 94 -4.83 -1.25 12.85
N PHE A 95 -3.56 -1.53 12.54
CA PHE A 95 -2.78 -0.78 11.56
C PHE A 95 -3.42 -0.70 10.17
N PRO A 96 -3.90 -1.79 9.53
CA PRO A 96 -4.51 -1.73 8.19
C PRO A 96 -5.70 -0.79 8.10
N LEU A 97 -6.57 -0.81 9.12
CA LEU A 97 -7.75 0.06 9.16
C LEU A 97 -7.34 1.53 9.29
N LEU A 98 -6.46 1.84 10.25
CA LEU A 98 -6.01 3.22 10.48
C LEU A 98 -5.14 3.76 9.34
N PHE A 99 -4.37 2.90 8.68
CA PHE A 99 -3.63 3.25 7.47
C PHE A 99 -4.59 3.57 6.33
N THR A 100 -5.63 2.76 6.14
CA THR A 100 -6.68 3.03 5.15
C THR A 100 -7.36 4.37 5.41
N GLU A 101 -7.80 4.63 6.65
CA GLU A 101 -8.41 5.90 7.05
C GLU A 101 -7.49 7.11 6.83
N LEU A 102 -6.17 6.93 6.95
CA LEU A 102 -5.19 7.98 6.66
C LEU A 102 -5.10 8.23 5.15
N ILE A 103 -4.97 7.17 4.36
CA ILE A 103 -4.84 7.24 2.91
C ILE A 103 -6.12 7.83 2.27
N GLU A 104 -7.30 7.47 2.75
CA GLU A 104 -8.58 8.03 2.29
C GLU A 104 -8.73 9.53 2.53
N LYS A 105 -7.91 10.14 3.41
CA LYS A 105 -7.91 11.60 3.61
C LYS A 105 -7.06 12.34 2.58
N CYS A 106 -6.32 11.62 1.74
CA CYS A 106 -5.41 12.20 0.75
C CYS A 106 -6.07 12.39 -0.63
N PHE A 107 -7.26 11.85 -0.87
CA PHE A 107 -7.98 11.96 -2.14
C PHE A 107 -9.46 12.28 -1.94
#